data_AF-A0A6J1P5R1-F1
#
_entry.id   AF-A0A6J1P5R1-F1
#
_cell.length_a   1.000
_cell.length_b   1.000
_cell.length_c   1.000
_cell.angle_alpha   90.00
_cell.angle_beta   90.00
_cell.angle_gamma   90.00
#
_symmetry.space_group_name_H-M   'P 1'
#
loop_
_entity.id
_entity.type
_entity.pdbx_description
1 polymer ?
#
loop_
_entity_poly.entity_id
_entity_poly.type
_entity_poly.pdbx_seq_one_letter_code
_entity_poly.pdbx_strand_id
1 'polypeptide(L)'
;MFKQAVVVLSLLCVAFAAVAVEEIPNKLGEKEGCHDHDKGELVPFGTWVTSSTGCAEFQCERDGSWRGLGCPSVAAMPPCYVEEDPSRPFPDCCPTARCPGDN
;
A
#
# COMPACT_ATOMS: atom_id res chain seq x y z
N MET A 1 15.58 48.06 11.36
CA MET A 1 16.26 46.81 11.75
C MET A 1 15.29 45.68 12.11
N PHE A 2 14.24 45.91 12.92
CA PHE A 2 13.23 44.88 13.27
C PHE A 2 12.51 44.21 12.07
N LYS A 3 12.15 44.97 11.03
CA LYS A 3 11.43 44.42 9.85
C LYS A 3 12.26 43.42 9.04
N GLN A 4 13.58 43.61 8.96
CA GLN A 4 14.45 42.67 8.24
C GLN A 4 14.69 41.39 9.03
N ALA A 5 14.77 41.48 10.36
CA ALA A 5 14.87 40.30 11.22
C ALA A 5 13.64 39.39 11.11
N VAL A 6 12.43 39.97 11.01
CA VAL A 6 11.18 39.20 10.83
C VAL A 6 11.16 38.45 9.48
N VAL A 7 11.61 39.09 8.40
CA VAL A 7 11.65 38.47 7.06
C VAL A 7 12.69 37.35 6.98
N VAL A 8 13.86 37.55 7.59
CA VAL A 8 14.91 36.52 7.64
C VAL A 8 14.46 35.33 8.47
N LEU A 9 13.81 35.57 9.62
CA LEU A 9 13.31 34.51 10.49
C LEU A 9 12.18 33.72 9.82
N SER A 10 11.27 34.38 9.10
CA SER A 10 10.20 33.69 8.38
C SER A 10 10.73 32.84 7.22
N LEU A 11 11.73 33.33 6.48
CA LEU A 11 12.39 32.54 5.43
C LEU A 11 13.14 31.34 5.99
N LEU A 12 13.77 31.48 7.17
CA LEU A 12 14.42 30.36 7.86
C LEU A 12 13.40 29.26 8.21
N CYS A 13 12.25 29.62 8.78
CA CYS A 13 11.24 28.64 9.18
C CYS A 13 10.70 27.82 7.99
N VAL A 14 10.52 28.44 6.83
CA VAL A 14 10.04 27.74 5.62
C VAL A 14 11.11 26.77 5.09
N ALA A 15 12.40 27.11 5.18
CA ALA A 15 13.48 26.22 4.77
C ALA A 15 13.56 24.96 5.65
N PHE A 16 13.36 25.07 6.96
CA PHE A 16 13.37 23.92 7.88
C PHE A 16 12.20 22.95 7.66
N ALA A 17 11.04 23.44 7.20
CA ALA A 17 9.90 22.56 6.90
C ALA A 17 10.12 21.68 5.66
N ALA A 18 10.95 22.13 4.70
CA ALA A 18 11.19 21.41 3.45
C ALA A 18 12.11 20.18 3.62
N VAL A 19 12.94 20.14 4.67
CA VAL A 19 13.90 19.05 4.93
C VAL A 19 13.35 17.94 5.85
N ALA A 20 12.14 18.09 6.37
CA ALA A 20 11.52 17.07 7.25
C ALA A 20 10.79 15.94 6.49
N VAL A 21 10.99 15.83 5.17
CA VAL A 21 10.51 14.65 4.43
C VAL A 21 11.47 13.50 4.75
N GLU A 22 11.15 12.76 5.81
CA GLU A 22 11.86 11.53 6.14
C GLU A 22 11.62 10.51 5.02
N GLU A 23 12.67 10.17 4.28
CA GLU A 23 12.66 9.00 3.40
C GLU A 23 12.49 7.77 4.29
N ILE A 24 11.38 7.03 4.12
CA ILE A 24 11.17 5.77 4.85
C ILE A 24 12.39 4.88 4.54
N PRO A 25 13.17 4.47 5.55
CA PRO A 25 14.42 3.77 5.30
C PRO A 25 14.10 2.38 4.73
N ASN A 26 14.44 2.17 3.45
CA ASN A 26 14.38 0.86 2.79
C ASN A 26 15.50 -0.10 3.26
N LYS A 27 16.10 0.18 4.43
CA LYS A 27 17.22 -0.56 5.02
C LYS A 27 17.06 -0.69 6.53
N LEU A 28 17.21 -1.91 7.03
CA LEU A 28 17.21 -2.23 8.46
C LEU A 28 18.40 -3.17 8.71
N GLY A 29 19.51 -2.61 9.20
CA GLY A 29 20.80 -3.31 9.22
C GLY A 29 21.35 -3.52 7.80
N GLU A 30 21.80 -4.73 7.48
CA GLU A 30 22.28 -5.11 6.14
C GLU A 30 21.17 -5.52 5.18
N LYS A 31 19.92 -5.60 5.63
CA LYS A 31 18.79 -6.05 4.80
C LYS A 31 18.13 -4.85 4.13
N GLU A 32 17.92 -4.97 2.82
CA GLU A 32 17.18 -4.02 2.00
C GLU A 32 15.78 -4.58 1.68
N GLY A 33 14.79 -3.70 1.58
CA GLY A 33 13.43 -4.09 1.26
C GLY A 33 12.45 -2.95 1.49
N CYS A 34 11.16 -3.27 1.40
CA CYS A 34 10.08 -2.34 1.67
C CYS A 34 9.64 -2.50 3.12
N HIS A 35 9.33 -1.38 3.79
CA HIS A 35 8.82 -1.41 5.14
C HIS A 35 7.32 -1.77 5.14
N ASP A 36 6.95 -2.83 5.85
CA ASP A 36 5.57 -3.20 6.14
C ASP A 36 5.17 -2.54 7.47
N HIS A 37 4.38 -1.48 7.40
CA HIS A 37 3.94 -0.72 8.57
C HIS A 37 2.99 -1.50 9.50
N ASP A 38 2.27 -2.50 8.97
CA ASP A 38 1.33 -3.30 9.76
C ASP A 38 2.08 -4.27 10.68
N LYS A 39 3.19 -4.81 10.18
CA LYS A 39 4.01 -5.81 10.89
C LYS A 39 5.27 -5.24 11.52
N GLY A 40 5.70 -4.04 11.10
CA GLY A 40 6.97 -3.45 11.52
C GLY A 40 8.19 -4.20 10.97
N GLU A 41 8.03 -4.89 9.84
CA GLU A 41 9.05 -5.77 9.24
C GLU A 41 9.55 -5.21 7.90
N LEU A 42 10.74 -5.64 7.47
CA LEU A 42 11.21 -5.44 6.10
C LEU A 42 10.80 -6.63 5.23
N VAL A 43 10.09 -6.34 4.16
CA VAL A 43 9.76 -7.30 3.11
C VAL A 43 10.83 -7.23 2.02
N PRO A 44 11.51 -8.35 1.70
CA PRO A 44 12.54 -8.36 0.68
C PRO A 44 11.98 -8.01 -0.71
N PHE A 45 12.79 -7.35 -1.53
CA PHE A 45 12.44 -7.05 -2.92
C PHE A 45 12.01 -8.29 -3.71
N GLY A 46 10.98 -8.13 -4.55
CA GLY A 46 10.37 -9.17 -5.35
C GLY A 46 9.37 -10.06 -4.59
N THR A 47 9.25 -9.91 -3.27
CA THR A 47 8.34 -10.72 -2.45
C THR A 47 6.92 -10.20 -2.52
N TRP A 48 5.96 -11.12 -2.66
CA TRP A 48 4.53 -10.85 -2.52
C TRP A 48 4.06 -11.13 -1.10
N VAL A 49 3.24 -10.23 -0.57
CA VAL A 49 2.59 -10.37 0.73
C VAL A 49 1.10 -10.14 0.59
N THR A 50 0.29 -11.02 1.19
CA THR A 50 -1.16 -10.82 1.27
C THR A 50 -1.45 -9.71 2.27
N SER A 51 -2.40 -8.84 1.91
CA SER A 51 -2.86 -7.78 2.80
C SER A 51 -3.40 -8.35 4.10
N SER A 52 -3.08 -7.69 5.21
CA SER A 52 -3.70 -7.92 6.51
C SER A 52 -5.16 -7.43 6.55
N THR A 53 -5.46 -6.45 5.68
CA THR A 53 -6.75 -5.76 5.59
C THR A 53 -7.26 -5.77 4.14
N GLY A 54 -8.40 -6.42 3.92
CA GLY A 54 -9.02 -6.52 2.59
C GLY A 54 -8.42 -7.61 1.69
N CYS A 55 -9.04 -7.80 0.51
CA CYS A 55 -8.65 -8.83 -0.45
C CYS A 55 -7.69 -8.26 -1.50
N ALA A 56 -6.39 -8.27 -1.18
CA ALA A 56 -5.33 -7.78 -2.05
C ALA A 56 -3.99 -8.47 -1.75
N GLU A 57 -3.07 -8.38 -2.70
CA GLU A 57 -1.66 -8.72 -2.51
C GLU A 57 -0.76 -7.55 -2.94
N PHE A 58 0.37 -7.41 -2.27
CA PHE A 58 1.34 -6.36 -2.52
C PHE A 58 2.71 -6.97 -2.80
N GLN A 59 3.40 -6.46 -3.82
CA GLN A 59 4.79 -6.79 -4.09
C GLN A 59 5.70 -5.63 -3.69
N CYS A 60 6.77 -5.95 -2.97
CA CYS A 60 7.85 -5.01 -2.75
C CYS A 60 8.74 -4.92 -4.01
N GLU A 61 8.76 -3.76 -4.67
CA GLU A 61 9.54 -3.52 -5.88
C GLU A 61 10.97 -3.08 -5.56
N ARG A 62 11.89 -3.26 -6.52
CA ARG A 62 13.33 -2.98 -6.32
C ARG A 62 13.67 -1.52 -6.06
N ASP A 63 12.78 -0.60 -6.38
CA ASP A 63 12.91 0.83 -6.08
C ASP A 63 12.41 1.19 -4.67
N GLY A 64 11.96 0.20 -3.89
CA GLY A 64 11.38 0.41 -2.55
C GLY A 64 9.89 0.78 -2.58
N SER A 65 9.26 0.80 -3.77
CA SER A 65 7.82 1.02 -3.89
C SER A 65 7.01 -0.26 -3.69
N TRP A 66 5.72 -0.10 -3.41
CA TRP A 66 4.76 -1.19 -3.33
C TRP A 66 3.91 -1.25 -4.58
N ARG A 67 3.81 -2.43 -5.21
CA ARG A 67 2.84 -2.70 -6.28
C ARG A 67 1.69 -3.55 -5.74
N GLY A 68 0.47 -3.01 -5.77
CA GLY A 68 -0.73 -3.71 -5.30
C GLY A 68 -1.52 -4.38 -6.43
N LEU A 69 -2.08 -5.55 -6.14
CA LEU A 69 -3.11 -6.22 -6.93
C LEU A 69 -4.35 -6.41 -6.07
N GLY A 70 -5.49 -5.94 -6.58
CA GLY A 70 -6.80 -6.08 -5.95
C GLY A 70 -7.75 -6.87 -6.84
N CYS A 71 -8.95 -7.09 -6.32
CA CYS A 71 -9.96 -7.84 -7.04
C CYS A 71 -10.50 -7.10 -8.28
N PRO A 72 -10.89 -7.84 -9.33
CA PRO A 72 -11.61 -7.27 -10.45
C PRO A 72 -13.00 -6.80 -10.00
N SER A 73 -13.53 -5.78 -10.68
CA SER A 73 -14.94 -5.40 -10.54
C SER A 73 -15.82 -6.43 -11.25
N VAL A 74 -16.77 -7.01 -10.53
CA VAL A 74 -17.69 -8.02 -11.05
C VAL A 74 -19.13 -7.53 -10.88
N ALA A 75 -19.95 -7.75 -11.92
CA ALA A 75 -21.38 -7.51 -11.89
C ALA A 75 -22.09 -8.76 -12.41
N ALA A 76 -23.25 -9.07 -11.82
CA ALA A 76 -24.11 -10.17 -12.24
C ALA A 76 -25.52 -9.64 -12.50
N MET A 77 -26.21 -10.26 -13.47
CA MET A 77 -27.62 -10.03 -13.72
C MET A 77 -28.40 -11.29 -13.33
N PRO A 78 -29.66 -11.16 -12.87
CA PRO A 78 -30.51 -12.31 -12.59
C PRO A 78 -30.57 -13.28 -13.78
N PRO A 79 -30.49 -14.61 -13.56
CA PRO A 79 -30.56 -15.29 -12.26
C PRO A 79 -29.20 -15.43 -11.54
N CYS A 80 -28.11 -14.89 -12.08
CA CYS A 80 -26.78 -14.96 -11.48
C CYS A 80 -26.62 -13.95 -10.33
N TYR A 81 -25.74 -14.27 -9.38
CA TYR A 81 -25.42 -13.42 -8.24
C TYR A 81 -23.91 -13.27 -8.06
N VAL A 82 -23.48 -12.26 -7.32
CA VAL A 82 -22.09 -12.08 -6.93
C VAL A 82 -21.87 -12.76 -5.59
N GLU A 83 -20.84 -13.59 -5.49
CA GLU A 83 -20.41 -14.28 -4.28
C GLU A 83 -18.96 -13.93 -3.97
N GLU A 84 -18.66 -13.65 -2.69
CA GLU A 84 -17.32 -13.36 -2.19
C GLU A 84 -17.07 -14.14 -0.89
N ASP A 85 -15.82 -14.55 -0.65
CA ASP A 85 -15.39 -15.22 0.59
C ASP A 85 -14.21 -14.45 1.22
N PRO A 86 -14.48 -13.40 2.01
CA PRO A 86 -13.43 -12.57 2.61
C PRO A 86 -12.56 -13.30 3.65
N SER A 87 -12.88 -14.55 3.99
CA SER A 87 -12.07 -15.35 4.92
C SER A 87 -10.85 -16.00 4.25
N ARG A 88 -10.80 -16.04 2.92
CA ARG A 88 -9.71 -16.65 2.14
C ARG A 88 -8.63 -15.63 1.80
N PRO A 89 -7.39 -16.08 1.50
CA PRO A 89 -6.36 -15.19 0.98
C PRO A 89 -6.68 -14.77 -0.46
N PHE A 90 -6.11 -13.63 -0.90
CA PHE A 90 -6.12 -13.27 -2.32
C PHE A 90 -5.44 -14.39 -3.14
N PRO A 91 -5.95 -14.74 -4.34
CA PRO A 91 -7.11 -14.16 -5.04
C PRO A 91 -8.46 -14.78 -4.69
N ASP A 92 -8.51 -15.79 -3.82
CA ASP A 92 -9.72 -16.58 -3.54
C ASP A 92 -10.79 -15.82 -2.75
N CYS A 93 -10.43 -14.72 -2.09
CA CYS A 93 -11.41 -13.83 -1.46
C CYS A 93 -12.13 -12.89 -2.43
N CYS A 94 -11.76 -12.88 -3.71
CA CYS A 94 -12.34 -11.95 -4.66
C CYS A 94 -13.79 -12.31 -5.03
N PRO A 95 -14.63 -11.30 -5.32
CA PRO A 95 -15.98 -11.52 -5.81
C PRO A 95 -15.97 -12.27 -7.15
N THR A 96 -16.87 -13.23 -7.29
CA THR A 96 -17.09 -14.01 -8.51
C THR A 96 -18.57 -14.02 -8.85
N ALA A 97 -18.89 -14.04 -10.15
CA ALA A 97 -20.27 -14.24 -10.60
C ALA A 97 -20.59 -15.74 -10.59
N ARG A 98 -21.69 -16.11 -9.94
CA ARG A 98 -22.20 -17.48 -9.92
C ARG A 98 -23.59 -17.52 -10.53
N CYS A 99 -23.80 -18.42 -11.49
CA CYS A 99 -25.09 -18.63 -12.10
C CYS A 99 -25.67 -20.00 -11.67
N PRO A 100 -26.99 -20.09 -11.42
CA PRO A 100 -27.63 -21.38 -11.18
C PRO A 100 -27.45 -22.30 -12.39
N GLY A 101 -26.82 -23.45 -12.19
CA GLY A 101 -26.58 -24.46 -13.25
C GLY A 101 -25.13 -24.55 -13.75
N ASP A 102 -24.25 -23.66 -13.30
CA ASP A 102 -22.81 -23.82 -13.50
C ASP A 102 -22.31 -24.95 -12.57
N ASN A 103 -22.18 -26.16 -13.11
CA ASN A 103 -21.47 -27.29 -12.47
C ASN A 103 -20.03 -27.35 -12.96
#